data_AF-T1CFX2-F1
#
_entry.id   AF-T1CFX2-F1
#
_cell.length_a   1.000
_cell.length_b   1.000
_cell.length_c   1.000
_cell.angle_alpha   90.00
_cell.angle_beta   90.00
_cell.angle_gamma   90.00
#
_symmetry.space_group_name_H-M   'P 1'
#
loop_
_entity.id
_entity.type
_entity.pdbx_description
1 polymer ?
#
loop_
_entity_poly.entity_id
_entity_poly.type
_entity_poly.pdbx_seq_one_letter_code
_entity_poly.pdbx_strand_id
1 'polypeptide(L)'
;ERGAAGPAQTAQLHKNHSILEGVVSGIAGYGNCFGVPNLGGETRFEPCYSGNPLVNAFALGLVRKDEIFYAKATGIGNPVLYVGAKTGRDGIHGATMASEEFHEGSEQKRPNVQVGDPFMEKLLLEACLEAMRTGAIVGIQDMGAAGLTSS
;
A
#
# COMPACT_ATOMS: atom_id res chain seq x y z
N GLU A 1 32.34 -7.31 28.82
CA GLU A 1 32.27 -5.84 28.69
C GLU A 1 31.72 -5.53 27.31
N ARG A 2 30.55 -4.87 27.20
CA ARG A 2 30.07 -4.39 25.88
C ARG A 2 30.60 -2.97 25.72
N GLY A 3 31.59 -2.79 24.86
CA GLY A 3 32.09 -1.46 24.51
C GLY A 3 30.96 -0.59 23.96
N ALA A 4 30.94 0.69 24.34
CA ALA A 4 29.94 1.63 23.88
C ALA A 4 29.93 1.71 22.34
N ALA A 5 28.73 1.73 21.75
CA ALA A 5 28.55 1.85 20.31
C ALA A 5 29.18 3.15 19.79
N GLY A 6 29.92 3.07 18.69
CA GLY A 6 30.52 4.25 18.06
C GLY A 6 29.46 5.21 17.48
N PRO A 7 29.80 6.48 17.20
CA PRO A 7 28.83 7.50 16.76
C PRO A 7 27.98 7.11 15.54
N ALA A 8 28.60 6.44 14.55
CA ALA A 8 27.92 5.96 13.35
C ALA A 8 26.89 4.85 13.64
N GLN A 9 27.22 3.96 14.59
CA GLN A 9 26.33 2.87 15.00
C GLN A 9 25.12 3.43 15.76
N THR A 10 25.32 4.43 16.61
CA THR A 10 24.24 5.15 17.30
C THR A 10 23.30 5.86 16.31
N ALA A 11 23.85 6.53 15.29
CA ALA A 11 23.04 7.18 14.26
C ALA A 11 22.18 6.20 13.46
N GLN A 12 22.76 5.05 13.08
CA GLN A 12 22.03 3.98 12.40
C GLN A 12 20.90 3.40 13.26
N LEU A 13 21.13 3.20 14.56
CA LEU A 13 20.12 2.75 15.50
C LEU A 13 18.94 3.75 15.58
N HIS A 14 19.22 5.05 15.67
CA HIS A 14 18.17 6.08 15.67
C HIS A 14 17.37 6.09 14.36
N LYS A 15 18.04 5.96 13.21
CA LYS A 15 17.37 5.87 11.90
C LYS A 15 16.44 4.65 11.84
N ASN A 16 16.92 3.48 12.24
CA ASN A 16 16.13 2.25 12.24
C ASN A 16 14.93 2.35 13.19
N HIS A 17 15.09 2.99 14.35
CA HIS A 17 13.99 3.26 15.28
C HIS A 17 12.91 4.16 14.65
N SER A 18 13.31 5.26 14.03
CA SER A 18 12.38 6.17 13.36
C SER A 18 11.61 5.49 12.22
N ILE A 19 12.27 4.63 11.44
CA ILE A 19 11.62 3.83 10.40
C ILE A 19 10.58 2.90 11.01
N LEU A 20 10.94 2.16 12.07
CA LEU A 20 10.04 1.25 12.76
C LEU A 20 8.79 1.99 13.28
N GLU A 21 8.98 3.13 13.95
CA GLU A 21 7.87 3.97 14.43
C GLU A 21 6.97 4.45 13.29
N GLY A 22 7.56 4.88 12.17
CA GLY A 22 6.83 5.30 10.97
C GLY A 22 6.01 4.17 10.34
N VAL A 23 6.58 2.98 10.23
CA VAL A 23 5.88 1.79 9.70
C VAL A 23 4.73 1.38 10.60
N VAL A 24 4.98 1.28 11.91
CA VAL A 24 3.95 0.88 12.89
C VAL A 24 2.81 1.90 12.91
N SER A 25 3.13 3.20 12.95
CA SER A 25 2.12 4.26 12.95
C SER A 25 1.35 4.34 11.64
N GLY A 26 2.00 4.13 10.49
CA GLY A 26 1.34 4.10 9.18
C GLY A 26 0.36 2.93 9.06
N ILE A 27 0.80 1.71 9.39
CA ILE A 27 -0.06 0.51 9.35
C ILE A 27 -1.24 0.66 10.32
N ALA A 28 -0.98 1.09 11.56
CA ALA A 28 -2.01 1.27 12.57
C ALA A 28 -2.99 2.38 12.18
N GLY A 29 -2.50 3.52 11.71
CA GLY A 29 -3.33 4.64 11.26
C GLY A 29 -4.26 4.21 10.14
N TYR A 30 -3.74 3.52 9.13
CA TYR A 30 -4.54 3.05 8.00
C TYR A 30 -5.58 2.01 8.42
N GLY A 31 -5.14 0.93 9.07
CA GLY A 31 -6.00 -0.19 9.46
C GLY A 31 -7.11 0.23 10.42
N ASN A 32 -6.80 1.11 11.38
CA ASN A 32 -7.79 1.59 12.36
C ASN A 32 -8.87 2.47 11.69
N CYS A 33 -8.47 3.39 10.80
CA CYS A 33 -9.42 4.23 10.08
C CYS A 33 -10.25 3.44 9.07
N PHE A 34 -9.62 2.50 8.37
CA PHE A 34 -10.28 1.61 7.40
C PHE A 34 -11.22 0.60 8.09
N GLY A 35 -10.97 0.30 9.37
CA GLY A 35 -11.79 -0.62 10.17
C GLY A 35 -11.46 -2.09 9.95
N VAL A 36 -10.22 -2.40 9.57
CA VAL A 36 -9.73 -3.79 9.44
C VAL A 36 -8.66 -4.04 10.51
N PRO A 37 -8.86 -5.03 11.41
CA PRO A 37 -7.92 -5.28 12.49
C PRO A 37 -6.63 -5.92 11.98
N ASN A 38 -5.49 -5.47 12.50
CA ASN A 38 -4.23 -6.18 12.34
C ASN A 38 -4.19 -7.37 13.32
N LEU A 39 -4.31 -8.60 12.80
CA LEU A 39 -4.38 -9.81 13.63
C LEU A 39 -3.00 -10.30 14.12
N GLY A 40 -1.93 -9.84 13.50
CA GLY A 40 -0.56 -10.23 13.85
C GLY A 40 0.45 -9.90 12.76
N GLY A 41 1.71 -10.22 13.02
CA GLY A 41 2.80 -9.99 12.08
C GLY A 41 4.13 -10.51 12.62
N GLU A 42 5.17 -10.38 11.81
CA GLU A 42 6.54 -10.73 12.17
C GLU A 42 7.44 -9.49 12.01
N THR A 43 8.35 -9.29 12.97
CA THR A 43 9.36 -8.23 12.90
C THR A 43 10.73 -8.83 13.14
N ARG A 44 11.67 -8.55 12.23
CA ARG A 44 13.06 -9.00 12.29
C ARG A 44 13.99 -7.82 12.09
N PHE A 45 15.11 -7.84 12.79
CA PHE A 45 16.17 -6.85 12.67
C PHE A 45 17.45 -7.57 12.26
N GLU A 46 17.93 -7.28 11.06
CA GLU A 46 19.21 -7.77 10.57
C GLU A 46 20.00 -6.59 9.97
N PRO A 47 21.34 -6.58 10.09
CA PRO A 47 22.16 -5.48 9.57
C PRO A 47 21.91 -5.18 8.08
N CYS A 48 21.64 -6.20 7.25
CA CYS A 48 21.41 -6.05 5.82
C CYS A 48 20.14 -5.25 5.46
N TYR A 49 19.16 -5.16 6.37
CA TYR A 49 17.96 -4.35 6.16
C TYR A 49 18.14 -2.89 6.60
N SER A 50 19.31 -2.54 7.15
CA SER A 50 19.61 -1.14 7.45
C SER A 50 19.76 -0.36 6.14
N GLY A 51 18.87 0.60 5.92
CA GLY A 51 18.81 1.40 4.70
C GLY A 51 17.68 0.99 3.76
N ASN A 52 17.46 -0.32 3.57
CA ASN A 52 16.40 -0.89 2.73
C ASN A 52 15.51 -1.83 3.56
N PRO A 53 14.58 -1.29 4.37
CA PRO A 53 13.66 -2.11 5.17
C PRO A 53 12.66 -2.83 4.26
N LEU A 54 12.23 -4.03 4.68
CA LEU A 54 11.12 -4.73 4.03
C LEU A 54 9.83 -4.51 4.82
N VAL A 55 8.78 -4.08 4.13
CA VAL A 55 7.43 -3.89 4.69
C VAL A 55 6.45 -4.64 3.82
N ASN A 56 6.09 -5.86 4.25
CA ASN A 56 5.09 -6.68 3.57
C ASN A 56 3.76 -6.60 4.34
N ALA A 57 2.66 -6.42 3.61
CA ALA A 57 1.31 -6.42 4.15
C ALA A 57 0.50 -7.57 3.56
N PHE A 58 -0.18 -8.33 4.41
CA PHE A 58 -1.11 -9.39 4.02
C PHE A 58 -2.52 -9.02 4.45
N ALA A 59 -3.47 -9.06 3.52
CA ALA A 59 -4.88 -8.82 3.77
C ALA A 59 -5.68 -10.11 3.57
N LEU A 60 -6.61 -10.39 4.48
CA LEU A 60 -7.50 -11.54 4.41
C LEU A 60 -8.96 -11.07 4.44
N GLY A 61 -9.74 -11.52 3.46
CA GLY A 61 -11.18 -11.30 3.37
C GLY A 61 -11.94 -12.61 3.18
N LEU A 62 -13.21 -12.63 3.58
CA LEU A 62 -14.12 -13.75 3.36
C LEU A 62 -15.06 -13.41 2.21
N VAL A 63 -15.29 -14.36 1.31
CA VAL A 63 -16.20 -14.23 0.18
C VAL A 63 -16.98 -15.53 0.00
N ARG A 64 -18.24 -15.42 -0.43
CA ARG A 64 -19.01 -16.60 -0.83
C ARG A 64 -18.45 -17.15 -2.15
N LYS A 65 -18.37 -18.47 -2.28
CA LYS A 65 -17.74 -19.12 -3.44
C LYS A 65 -18.39 -18.73 -4.77
N ASP A 66 -19.69 -18.49 -4.76
CA ASP A 66 -20.52 -18.08 -5.88
C ASP A 66 -20.53 -16.56 -6.12
N GLU A 67 -19.83 -15.77 -5.29
CA GLU A 67 -19.74 -14.31 -5.39
C GLU A 67 -18.29 -13.82 -5.57
N ILE A 68 -17.44 -14.69 -6.11
CA ILE A 68 -16.08 -14.32 -6.48
C ILE A 68 -16.13 -13.49 -7.77
N PHE A 69 -15.83 -12.21 -7.66
CA PHE A 69 -15.65 -11.33 -8.80
C PHE A 69 -14.23 -11.47 -9.35
N TYR A 70 -14.14 -11.58 -10.68
CA TYR A 70 -12.87 -11.61 -11.38
C TYR A 70 -12.59 -10.26 -12.03
N ALA A 71 -11.31 -9.91 -12.15
CA ALA A 71 -10.82 -8.77 -12.91
C ALA A 71 -10.92 -8.98 -14.44
N LYS A 72 -12.08 -9.42 -14.91
CA LYS A 72 -12.34 -9.70 -16.31
C LYS A 72 -13.79 -9.39 -16.65
N ALA A 73 -14.00 -8.31 -17.39
CA ALA A 73 -15.28 -8.00 -18.00
C ALA A 73 -15.37 -8.61 -19.41
N THR A 74 -16.55 -9.11 -19.77
CA THR A 74 -16.85 -9.57 -21.14
C THR A 74 -18.16 -8.96 -21.63
N GLY A 75 -18.26 -8.70 -22.93
CA GLY A 75 -19.45 -8.12 -23.55
C GLY A 75 -19.16 -6.73 -24.14
N ILE A 76 -19.58 -6.51 -25.38
CA ILE A 76 -19.44 -5.23 -26.08
C ILE A 76 -20.48 -4.25 -25.52
N GLY A 77 -20.07 -3.00 -25.31
CA GLY A 77 -20.97 -1.92 -24.89
C GLY A 77 -21.08 -1.74 -23.38
N ASN A 78 -20.37 -2.54 -22.58
CA ASN A 78 -20.27 -2.30 -21.13
C ASN A 78 -19.52 -0.97 -20.87
N PRO A 79 -20.07 -0.05 -20.05
CA PRO A 79 -19.36 1.15 -19.65
C PRO A 79 -18.21 0.80 -18.69
N VAL A 80 -17.12 1.55 -18.77
CA VAL A 80 -16.02 1.51 -17.80
C VAL A 80 -16.22 2.67 -16.83
N LEU A 81 -16.28 2.37 -15.54
CA LEU A 81 -16.49 3.35 -14.48
C LEU A 81 -15.21 3.49 -13.65
N TYR A 82 -14.73 4.72 -13.52
CA TYR A 82 -13.69 5.08 -12.55
C TYR A 82 -14.36 5.60 -11.29
N VAL A 83 -14.07 4.97 -10.15
CA VAL A 83 -14.69 5.31 -8.85
C VAL A 83 -13.60 5.34 -7.78
N GLY A 84 -13.64 6.34 -6.92
CA GLY A 84 -12.66 6.54 -5.86
C GLY A 84 -12.15 7.97 -5.81
N ALA A 85 -10.93 8.16 -5.29
CA ALA A 85 -10.28 9.45 -5.20
C ALA A 85 -10.03 10.07 -6.59
N LYS A 86 -9.96 11.41 -6.65
CA LYS A 86 -9.56 12.11 -7.89
C LYS A 86 -8.11 11.74 -8.23
N THR A 87 -7.84 11.46 -9.50
CA THR A 87 -6.47 11.22 -9.97
C THR A 87 -5.61 12.47 -9.75
N GLY A 88 -4.58 12.34 -8.91
CA GLY A 88 -3.64 13.40 -8.57
C GLY A 88 -2.32 13.31 -9.31
N ARG A 89 -1.34 14.07 -8.86
CA ARG A 89 0.07 13.98 -9.31
C ARG A 89 0.93 13.07 -8.44
N ASP A 90 0.34 12.50 -7.39
CA ASP A 90 1.04 11.66 -6.43
C ASP A 90 1.39 10.30 -7.05
N GLY A 91 2.59 9.78 -6.79
CA GLY A 91 3.00 8.47 -7.29
C GLY A 91 3.32 8.39 -8.79
N ILE A 92 3.40 9.52 -9.50
CA ILE A 92 3.88 9.55 -10.89
C ILE A 92 5.33 8.99 -10.90
N HIS A 93 5.59 7.99 -11.73
CA HIS A 93 6.82 7.17 -11.76
C HIS A 93 7.03 6.22 -10.57
N GLY A 94 6.02 5.97 -9.73
CA GLY A 94 6.14 5.04 -8.59
C GLY A 94 6.54 3.62 -8.99
N ALA A 95 6.07 3.12 -10.14
CA ALA A 95 6.44 1.81 -10.67
C ALA A 95 7.91 1.73 -11.10
N THR A 96 8.40 2.77 -11.78
CA THR A 96 9.82 2.89 -12.17
C THR A 96 10.70 2.98 -10.93
N MET A 97 10.29 3.78 -9.95
CA MET A 97 10.98 3.95 -8.68
C MET A 97 11.12 2.68 -7.86
N ALA A 98 10.06 1.85 -7.80
CA ALA A 98 10.12 0.56 -7.14
C ALA A 98 11.12 -0.42 -7.79
N SER A 99 11.57 -0.11 -9.00
CA SER A 99 12.47 -0.95 -9.82
C SER A 99 13.87 -0.34 -10.00
N GLU A 100 14.14 0.86 -9.46
CA GLU A 100 15.44 1.55 -9.57
C GLU A 100 16.35 1.23 -8.39
N GLU A 101 17.66 1.12 -8.63
CA GLU A 101 18.66 1.05 -7.56
C GLU A 101 18.77 2.40 -6.82
N PHE A 102 18.86 2.34 -5.49
CA PHE A 102 19.10 3.52 -4.67
C PHE A 102 20.59 3.91 -4.72
N HIS A 103 20.89 5.11 -5.20
CA HIS A 103 22.23 5.71 -5.22
C HIS A 103 22.30 6.95 -4.31
N GLU A 104 23.50 7.42 -3.96
CA GLU A 104 23.66 8.68 -3.21
C GLU A 104 22.91 9.83 -3.91
N GLY A 105 21.96 10.46 -3.19
CA GLY A 105 21.08 11.53 -3.72
C GLY A 105 19.63 11.10 -4.01
N SER A 106 19.29 9.80 -3.91
CA SER A 106 17.92 9.30 -4.08
C SER A 106 16.91 9.83 -3.04
N GLU A 107 17.37 10.47 -1.97
CA GLU A 107 16.52 11.08 -0.93
C GLU A 107 15.65 12.23 -1.43
N GLN A 108 15.96 12.81 -2.60
CA GLN A 108 15.18 13.89 -3.21
C GLN A 108 13.88 13.41 -3.88
N LYS A 109 13.66 12.09 -3.97
CA LYS A 109 12.53 11.47 -4.69
C LYS A 109 11.21 11.39 -3.90
N ARG A 110 11.08 12.21 -2.84
CA ARG A 110 9.87 12.36 -2.02
C ARG A 110 8.54 12.62 -2.80
N PRO A 111 8.50 13.28 -3.98
CA PRO A 111 7.23 13.52 -4.68
C PRO A 111 6.53 12.25 -5.20
N ASN A 112 7.20 11.09 -5.17
CA ASN A 112 6.72 9.86 -5.78
C ASN A 112 6.00 8.93 -4.79
N VAL A 113 5.82 9.34 -3.54
CA VAL A 113 5.12 8.55 -2.51
C VAL A 113 3.64 8.91 -2.52
N GLN A 114 2.77 7.90 -2.65
CA GLN A 114 1.32 8.09 -2.59
C GLN A 114 0.89 8.40 -1.16
N VAL A 115 0.03 9.41 -1.01
CA VAL A 115 -0.64 9.71 0.25
C VAL A 115 -2.00 9.02 0.23
N GLY A 116 -2.20 8.04 1.09
CA GLY A 116 -3.47 7.32 1.18
C GLY A 116 -4.50 8.04 2.05
N ASP A 117 -5.78 7.88 1.69
CA ASP A 117 -6.94 8.35 2.46
C ASP A 117 -7.77 7.15 2.91
N PRO A 118 -7.54 6.62 4.13
CA PRO A 118 -8.23 5.42 4.60
C PRO A 118 -9.74 5.62 4.80
N PHE A 119 -10.19 6.87 4.98
CA PHE A 119 -11.61 7.17 5.13
C PHE A 119 -12.33 7.07 3.78
N MET A 120 -11.74 7.65 2.74
CA MET A 120 -12.24 7.49 1.38
C MET A 120 -12.18 6.03 0.93
N GLU A 121 -11.10 5.31 1.26
CA GLU A 121 -11.01 3.90 0.88
C GLU A 121 -12.07 3.05 1.59
N LYS A 122 -12.42 3.34 2.85
CA LYS A 122 -13.53 2.67 3.53
C LYS A 122 -14.86 2.92 2.80
N LEU A 123 -15.12 4.15 2.39
CA LEU A 123 -16.33 4.45 1.60
C LEU A 123 -16.32 3.72 0.26
N LEU A 124 -15.16 3.65 -0.41
CA LEU A 124 -14.99 2.93 -1.66
C LEU A 124 -15.26 1.43 -1.49
N LEU A 125 -14.72 0.80 -0.45
CA LEU A 125 -14.98 -0.60 -0.13
C LEU A 125 -16.47 -0.89 0.01
N GLU A 126 -17.17 -0.12 0.85
CA GLU A 126 -18.61 -0.32 1.07
C GLU A 126 -19.41 -0.09 -0.22
N ALA A 127 -19.10 0.97 -0.98
CA ALA A 127 -19.75 1.24 -2.26
C ALA A 127 -19.52 0.12 -3.28
N CYS A 128 -18.31 -0.45 -3.35
CA CYS A 128 -18.02 -1.59 -4.21
C CYS A 128 -18.80 -2.83 -3.78
N LEU A 129 -18.85 -3.15 -2.48
CA LEU A 129 -19.62 -4.28 -1.95
C LEU A 129 -21.12 -4.12 -2.23
N GLU A 130 -21.67 -2.92 -2.05
CA GLU A 130 -23.06 -2.62 -2.37
C GLU A 130 -23.34 -2.74 -3.88
N ALA A 131 -22.49 -2.17 -4.73
CA ALA A 131 -22.62 -2.23 -6.17
C ALA A 131 -22.56 -3.68 -6.69
N MET A 132 -21.62 -4.49 -6.18
CA MET A 132 -21.50 -5.90 -6.52
C MET A 132 -22.77 -6.70 -6.21
N ARG A 133 -23.45 -6.39 -5.10
CA ARG A 133 -24.72 -7.05 -4.71
C ARG A 133 -25.90 -6.72 -5.64
N THR A 134 -25.81 -5.68 -6.46
CA THR A 134 -26.87 -5.36 -7.45
C THR A 134 -26.87 -6.31 -8.65
N GLY A 135 -25.76 -7.03 -8.90
CA GLY A 135 -25.55 -7.83 -10.10
C GLY A 135 -25.21 -7.02 -11.37
N ALA A 136 -25.09 -5.69 -11.26
CA ALA A 136 -24.72 -4.83 -12.40
C ALA A 136 -23.22 -4.85 -12.72
N ILE A 137 -22.38 -5.32 -11.79
CA ILE A 137 -20.93 -5.36 -11.95
C ILE A 137 -20.54 -6.65 -12.68
N VAL A 138 -19.96 -6.52 -13.87
CA VAL A 138 -19.46 -7.66 -14.67
C VAL A 138 -17.98 -7.96 -14.44
N GLY A 139 -17.25 -7.02 -13.83
CA GLY A 139 -15.84 -7.13 -13.48
C GLY A 139 -15.41 -5.91 -12.68
N ILE A 140 -14.41 -6.08 -11.82
CA ILE A 140 -13.86 -5.03 -10.96
C ILE A 140 -12.35 -5.24 -10.84
N GLN A 141 -11.59 -4.14 -10.84
CA GLN A 141 -10.13 -4.15 -10.79
C GLN A 141 -9.66 -2.96 -9.95
N ASP A 142 -8.72 -3.19 -9.04
CA ASP A 142 -8.09 -2.13 -8.26
C ASP A 142 -7.04 -1.38 -9.08
N MET A 143 -6.70 -0.17 -8.65
CA MET A 143 -5.73 0.68 -9.35
C MET A 143 -4.48 0.90 -8.51
N GLY A 144 -3.42 0.17 -8.85
CA GLY A 144 -2.12 0.24 -8.19
C GLY A 144 -1.03 0.89 -9.04
N ALA A 145 0.14 0.24 -9.10
CA ALA A 145 1.26 0.69 -9.93
C ALA A 145 0.86 0.81 -11.41
N ALA A 146 1.27 1.90 -12.07
CA ALA A 146 0.87 2.30 -13.42
C ALA A 146 -0.61 2.70 -13.63
N GLY A 147 -1.43 2.67 -12.57
CA GLY A 147 -2.77 3.24 -12.53
C GLY A 147 -3.68 2.81 -13.69
N LEU A 148 -4.31 3.77 -14.36
CA LEU A 148 -5.25 3.55 -15.48
C LEU A 148 -4.68 2.73 -16.65
N THR A 149 -3.35 2.65 -16.78
CA THR A 149 -2.73 1.94 -17.93
C THR A 149 -2.63 0.44 -17.68
N SER A 150 -2.50 0.03 -16.41
CA SER A 150 -2.37 -1.39 -16.00
C SER A 150 -3.67 -2.01 -15.51
N SER A 151 -4.69 -1.18 -15.29
CA SER A 151 -6.02 -1.56 -14.80
C SER A 151 -7.01 -1.70 -15.95
#